data_AF-A0A2E1IGU5-F1
#
_entry.id   AF-A0A2E1IGU5-F1
#
_cell.length_a   1.000
_cell.length_b   1.000
_cell.length_c   1.000
_cell.angle_alpha   90.00
_cell.angle_beta   90.00
_cell.angle_gamma   90.00
#
_symmetry.space_group_name_H-M   'P 1'
#
loop_
_entity.id
_entity.type
_entity.pdbx_description
1 polymer ?
#
loop_
_entity_poly.entity_id
_entity_poly.type
_entity_poly.pdbx_seq_one_letter_code
_entity_poly.pdbx_strand_id
1 'polypeptide(L)'
;MALEIERRFLVIDDGWRALAGAPQSLRQGYLASSADGVTVRIRLQDDGQAWLTLKASAEPTGISRHEFEYVIPTADAEALWQLAPHRLEKTRYCLDLDGGDWVVDCFSGRNAPLVLAEVELATADAELTCPDWCGLEVTGESRWANAVLAYQPVQAWSEQDKHRFGLT
;
A
#
# COMPACT_ATOMS: atom_id res chain seq x y z
N MET A 1 -20.15 1.08 -8.83
CA MET A 1 -18.88 1.24 -8.08
C MET A 1 -17.77 1.03 -9.09
N ALA A 2 -16.81 1.95 -9.17
CA ALA A 2 -15.70 1.81 -10.09
C ALA A 2 -14.78 0.68 -9.61
N LEU A 3 -14.29 -0.14 -10.53
CA LEU A 3 -13.20 -1.07 -10.28
C LEU A 3 -11.92 -0.22 -10.20
N GLU A 4 -11.19 -0.27 -9.09
CA GLU A 4 -9.86 0.35 -9.01
C GLU A 4 -8.90 -0.44 -9.90
N ILE A 5 -8.19 0.25 -10.79
CA ILE A 5 -7.25 -0.35 -11.73
C ILE A 5 -5.88 0.21 -11.39
N GLU A 6 -5.07 -0.60 -10.73
CA GLU A 6 -3.74 -0.21 -10.27
C GLU A 6 -2.64 -1.06 -10.92
N ARG A 7 -1.50 -0.43 -11.20
CA ARG A 7 -0.24 -1.13 -11.50
C ARG A 7 0.78 -0.81 -10.42
N ARG A 8 1.60 -1.80 -10.08
CA ARG A 8 2.57 -1.71 -8.97
C ARG A 8 3.95 -2.16 -9.40
N PHE A 9 4.97 -1.41 -9.03
CA PHE A 9 6.36 -1.63 -9.44
C PHE A 9 7.30 -1.59 -8.24
N LEU A 10 8.34 -2.42 -8.28
CA LEU A 10 9.51 -2.24 -7.41
C LEU A 10 10.35 -1.08 -7.94
N VAL A 11 10.75 -0.17 -7.06
CA VAL A 11 11.59 0.97 -7.43
C VAL A 11 13.06 0.57 -7.37
N ILE A 12 13.82 0.86 -8.42
CA ILE A 12 15.22 0.40 -8.55
C ILE A 12 16.27 1.50 -8.28
N ASP A 13 15.87 2.77 -8.33
CA ASP A 13 16.74 3.91 -8.00
C ASP A 13 15.95 5.14 -7.51
N ASP A 14 16.65 6.23 -7.18
CA ASP A 14 16.11 7.46 -6.60
C ASP A 14 15.56 8.46 -7.64
N GLY A 15 15.46 8.11 -8.92
CA GLY A 15 15.04 9.00 -10.02
C GLY A 15 13.65 9.61 -9.82
N TRP A 16 12.77 8.94 -9.06
CA TRP A 16 11.43 9.45 -8.71
C TRP A 16 11.47 10.68 -7.79
N ARG A 17 12.55 10.91 -7.03
CA ARG A 17 12.60 11.98 -6.01
C ARG A 17 12.48 13.38 -6.59
N ALA A 18 12.93 13.58 -7.82
CA ALA A 18 12.82 14.88 -8.51
C ALA A 18 11.36 15.25 -8.83
N LEU A 19 10.46 14.27 -8.84
CA LEU A 19 9.04 14.39 -9.18
C LEU A 19 8.15 14.32 -7.94
N ALA A 20 8.75 14.09 -6.78
CA ALA A 20 8.03 13.85 -5.54
C ALA A 20 7.47 15.14 -4.94
N GLY A 21 6.18 15.11 -4.61
CA GLY A 21 5.52 16.12 -3.79
C GLY A 21 5.94 16.04 -2.31
N ALA A 22 5.15 16.69 -1.45
CA ALA A 22 5.39 16.68 -0.02
C ALA A 22 5.29 15.25 0.57
N PRO A 23 6.17 14.87 1.51
CA PRO A 23 6.09 13.57 2.18
C PRO A 23 4.83 13.46 3.03
N GLN A 24 4.19 12.30 2.96
CA GLN A 24 3.05 11.93 3.80
C GLN A 24 3.41 10.70 4.62
N SER A 25 3.75 10.88 5.89
CA SER A 25 3.93 9.75 6.80
C SER A 25 2.60 9.06 7.09
N LEU A 26 2.58 7.75 6.95
CA LEU A 26 1.41 6.92 7.14
C LEU A 26 1.72 5.79 8.12
N ARG A 27 0.88 5.66 9.15
CA ARG A 27 0.83 4.51 10.04
C ARG A 27 -0.48 3.76 9.81
N GLN A 28 -0.39 2.46 9.53
CA GLN A 28 -1.53 1.60 9.24
C GLN A 28 -1.58 0.40 10.18
N GLY A 29 -2.65 0.31 10.98
CA GLY A 29 -2.90 -0.83 11.86
C GLY A 29 -4.01 -1.71 11.29
N TYR A 30 -3.79 -3.01 11.28
CA TYR A 30 -4.77 -4.00 10.82
C TYR A 30 -5.32 -4.73 12.02
N LEU A 31 -6.55 -4.39 12.40
CA LEU A 31 -7.26 -4.91 13.58
C LEU A 31 -7.85 -6.30 13.32
N ALA A 32 -8.33 -6.51 12.09
CA ALA A 32 -8.83 -7.79 11.64
C ALA A 32 -8.50 -7.99 10.16
N SER A 33 -8.12 -9.21 9.81
CA SER A 33 -8.03 -9.70 8.44
C SER A 33 -8.51 -11.15 8.48
N SER A 34 -9.80 -11.37 8.19
CA SER A 34 -10.41 -12.71 8.29
C SER A 34 -10.18 -13.55 7.04
N ALA A 35 -10.27 -14.87 7.18
CA ALA A 35 -10.28 -15.80 6.05
C ALA A 35 -11.44 -15.51 5.07
N ASP A 36 -12.52 -14.92 5.57
CA ASP A 36 -13.71 -14.54 4.80
C ASP A 36 -13.54 -13.19 4.05
N GLY A 37 -12.33 -12.61 4.06
CA GLY A 37 -11.98 -11.43 3.28
C GLY A 37 -12.38 -10.10 3.91
N VAL A 38 -12.69 -10.07 5.23
CA VAL A 38 -12.96 -8.81 5.95
C VAL A 38 -11.66 -8.22 6.47
N THR A 39 -11.36 -6.99 6.07
CA THR A 39 -10.23 -6.20 6.57
C THR A 39 -10.75 -4.99 7.35
N VAL A 40 -10.29 -4.84 8.59
CA VAL A 40 -10.49 -3.61 9.39
C VAL A 40 -9.14 -2.96 9.58
N ARG A 41 -8.97 -1.78 8.99
CA ARG A 41 -7.72 -1.02 8.97
C ARG A 41 -7.93 0.35 9.57
N ILE A 42 -7.05 0.74 10.48
CA ILE A 42 -6.87 2.15 10.86
C ILE A 42 -5.71 2.74 10.07
N ARG A 43 -5.85 3.97 9.61
CA ARG A 43 -4.79 4.77 8.97
C ARG A 43 -4.65 6.08 9.73
N LEU A 44 -3.45 6.40 10.18
CA LEU A 44 -3.08 7.70 10.73
C LEU A 44 -2.10 8.41 9.80
N GLN A 45 -2.31 9.72 9.65
CA GLN A 45 -1.36 10.65 9.06
C GLN A 45 -0.73 11.53 10.16
N ASP A 46 0.49 12.01 9.93
CA ASP A 46 1.22 12.84 10.90
C ASP A 46 0.56 14.21 11.15
N ASP A 47 -0.30 14.68 10.25
CA ASP A 47 -1.07 15.91 10.40
C ASP A 47 -2.26 15.78 11.37
N GLY A 48 -2.43 14.59 11.96
CA GLY A 48 -3.48 14.27 12.92
C GLY A 48 -4.76 13.71 12.28
N GLN A 49 -4.84 13.61 10.95
CA GLN A 49 -6.00 12.98 10.31
C GLN A 49 -5.95 11.45 10.46
N ALA A 50 -7.11 10.85 10.71
CA ALA A 50 -7.22 9.42 10.87
C ALA A 50 -8.51 8.85 10.26
N TRP A 51 -8.40 7.63 9.76
CA TRP A 51 -9.50 6.91 9.12
C TRP A 51 -9.61 5.49 9.64
N LEU A 52 -10.86 5.02 9.76
CA LEU A 52 -11.21 3.61 9.90
C LEU A 52 -11.76 3.13 8.56
N THR A 53 -11.09 2.16 7.96
CA THR A 53 -11.51 1.50 6.72
C THR A 53 -12.00 0.09 7.02
N LEU A 54 -13.18 -0.27 6.52
CA LEU A 54 -13.69 -1.64 6.49
C LEU A 54 -13.78 -2.09 5.04
N LYS A 55 -13.08 -3.18 4.70
CA LYS A 55 -13.19 -3.82 3.39
C LYS A 55 -13.78 -5.22 3.57
N ALA A 56 -14.70 -5.63 2.70
CA ALA A 56 -15.28 -6.97 2.70
C ALA A 56 -15.52 -7.46 1.27
N SER A 57 -15.51 -8.78 1.05
CA SER A 57 -15.84 -9.34 -0.27
C SER A 57 -17.29 -9.01 -0.65
N ALA A 58 -17.51 -8.46 -1.85
CA ALA A 58 -18.85 -8.18 -2.37
C ALA A 58 -19.47 -9.41 -3.07
N GLU A 59 -18.64 -10.36 -3.48
CA GLU A 59 -19.07 -11.59 -4.16
C GLU A 59 -18.27 -12.81 -3.68
N PRO A 60 -18.81 -14.05 -3.84
CA PRO A 60 -18.09 -15.28 -3.50
C PRO A 60 -16.80 -15.50 -4.31
N THR A 61 -16.69 -14.85 -5.48
CA THR A 61 -15.52 -14.94 -6.38
C THR A 61 -14.35 -14.05 -5.92
N GLY A 62 -14.57 -13.10 -5.00
CA GLY A 62 -13.51 -12.31 -4.36
C GLY A 62 -12.93 -11.16 -5.18
N ILE A 63 -13.44 -10.89 -6.39
CA ILE A 63 -12.87 -9.90 -7.32
C ILE A 63 -13.29 -8.47 -6.96
N SER A 64 -14.54 -8.28 -6.49
CA SER A 64 -15.07 -6.99 -6.06
C SER A 64 -15.15 -6.91 -4.54
N ARG A 65 -14.89 -5.73 -3.97
CA ARG A 65 -14.94 -5.48 -2.54
C ARG A 65 -15.83 -4.30 -2.21
N HIS A 66 -16.61 -4.44 -1.13
CA HIS A 66 -17.20 -3.29 -0.47
C HIS A 66 -16.12 -2.60 0.36
N GLU A 67 -16.05 -1.28 0.25
CA GLU A 67 -15.15 -0.45 1.03
C GLU A 67 -15.93 0.68 1.68
N PHE A 68 -15.75 0.82 2.99
CA PHE A 68 -16.30 1.89 3.80
C PHE A 68 -15.15 2.58 4.50
N GLU A 69 -15.04 3.89 4.33
CA GLU A 69 -14.02 4.70 4.98
C GLU A 69 -14.66 5.82 5.79
N TYR A 70 -14.29 5.92 7.06
CA TYR A 70 -14.81 6.89 8.01
C TYR A 70 -13.68 7.68 8.64
N VAL A 71 -13.80 9.00 8.67
CA VAL A 71 -12.93 9.84 9.50
C VAL A 71 -13.24 9.53 10.97
N ILE A 72 -12.19 9.33 11.77
CA ILE A 72 -12.32 9.07 13.22
C ILE A 72 -11.43 10.04 14.01
N PRO A 73 -11.73 10.29 15.31
CA PRO A 73 -10.87 11.08 16.16
C PRO A 73 -9.46 10.48 16.25
N THR A 74 -8.43 11.33 16.21
CA THR A 74 -7.02 10.91 16.31
C THR A 74 -6.74 10.10 17.57
N ALA A 75 -7.35 10.48 18.70
CA ALA A 75 -7.19 9.77 19.97
C ALA A 75 -7.69 8.32 19.89
N ASP A 76 -8.82 8.09 19.22
CA ASP A 76 -9.38 6.75 19.01
C ASP A 76 -8.47 5.94 18.07
N ALA A 77 -7.97 6.57 17.00
CA ALA A 77 -7.05 5.94 16.08
C ALA A 77 -5.73 5.51 16.74
N GLU A 78 -5.19 6.32 17.65
CA GLU A 78 -3.98 5.97 18.43
C GLU A 78 -4.26 4.82 19.40
N ALA A 79 -5.41 4.81 20.08
CA ALA A 79 -5.81 3.70 20.93
C ALA A 79 -5.93 2.39 20.12
N LEU A 80 -6.58 2.46 18.94
CA LEU A 80 -6.70 1.32 18.03
C LEU A 80 -5.35 0.89 17.45
N TRP A 81 -4.44 1.82 17.16
CA TRP A 81 -3.07 1.50 16.74
C TRP A 81 -2.35 0.64 17.78
N GLN A 82 -2.48 0.96 19.07
CA GLN A 82 -1.89 0.16 20.15
C GLN A 82 -2.49 -1.25 20.24
N LEU A 83 -3.75 -1.44 19.84
CA LEU A 83 -4.43 -2.73 19.81
C LEU A 83 -4.17 -3.54 18.54
N ALA A 84 -3.70 -2.89 17.46
CA ALA A 84 -3.51 -3.55 16.17
C ALA A 84 -2.41 -4.63 16.26
N PRO A 85 -2.73 -5.91 15.99
CA PRO A 85 -1.76 -7.01 16.02
C PRO A 85 -0.75 -6.93 14.86
N HIS A 86 -1.16 -6.32 13.75
CA HIS A 86 -0.33 -6.14 12.56
C HIS A 86 -0.28 -4.67 12.20
N ARG A 87 0.93 -4.19 11.89
CA ARG A 87 1.21 -2.76 11.70
C ARG A 87 2.13 -2.57 10.53
N LEU A 88 1.96 -1.46 9.85
CA LEU A 88 2.78 -1.04 8.74
C LEU A 88 2.98 0.46 8.81
N GLU A 89 4.21 0.88 8.53
CA GLU A 89 4.62 2.29 8.52
C GLU A 89 5.32 2.57 7.20
N LYS A 90 5.00 3.72 6.59
CA LYS A 90 5.59 4.15 5.32
C LYS A 90 5.52 5.68 5.18
N THR A 91 6.34 6.23 4.30
CA THR A 91 6.18 7.60 3.79
C THR A 91 5.73 7.52 2.35
N ARG A 92 4.58 8.13 2.04
CA ARG A 92 4.03 8.23 0.69
C ARG A 92 4.39 9.57 0.05
N TYR A 93 4.72 9.54 -1.23
CA TYR A 93 4.95 10.71 -2.06
C TYR A 93 4.06 10.61 -3.29
N CYS A 94 3.16 11.57 -3.49
CA CYS A 94 2.51 11.71 -4.80
C CYS A 94 3.54 12.24 -5.79
N LEU A 95 3.52 11.74 -7.03
CA LEU A 95 4.43 12.19 -8.08
C LEU A 95 3.72 13.08 -9.08
N ASP A 96 4.41 14.12 -9.55
CA ASP A 96 3.99 14.91 -10.70
C ASP A 96 4.38 14.17 -11.99
N LEU A 97 3.51 13.24 -12.40
CA LEU A 97 3.71 12.38 -13.57
C LEU A 97 2.41 12.15 -14.33
N ASP A 98 2.51 12.12 -15.65
CA ASP A 98 1.41 11.80 -16.54
C ASP A 98 1.06 10.30 -16.51
N GLY A 99 -0.12 9.97 -17.03
CA GLY A 99 -0.55 8.59 -17.25
C GLY A 99 -1.28 7.94 -16.06
N GLY A 100 -1.51 8.67 -14.97
CA GLY A 100 -2.33 8.22 -13.84
C GLY A 100 -1.94 8.91 -12.53
N ASP A 101 -2.60 8.52 -11.44
CA ASP A 101 -2.28 9.03 -10.11
C ASP A 101 -1.13 8.21 -9.52
N TRP A 102 0.09 8.73 -9.68
CA TRP A 102 1.31 8.08 -9.22
C TRP A 102 1.62 8.35 -7.76
N VAL A 103 1.99 7.30 -7.04
CA VAL A 103 2.52 7.38 -5.68
C VAL A 103 3.75 6.49 -5.52
N VAL A 104 4.72 6.96 -4.74
CA VAL A 104 5.84 6.15 -4.24
C VAL A 104 5.73 6.01 -2.74
N ASP A 105 5.78 4.77 -2.27
CA ASP A 105 5.77 4.40 -0.87
C ASP A 105 7.14 3.89 -0.44
N CYS A 106 7.78 4.62 0.48
CA CYS A 106 8.98 4.18 1.17
C CYS A 106 8.59 3.54 2.51
N PHE A 107 8.72 2.21 2.62
CA PHE A 107 8.34 1.48 3.83
C PHE A 107 9.44 1.55 4.90
N SER A 108 9.03 1.62 6.16
CA SER A 108 9.94 1.67 7.31
C SER A 108 9.84 0.41 8.17
N GLY A 109 10.66 0.35 9.23
CA GLY A 109 10.66 -0.75 10.19
C GLY A 109 10.99 -2.10 9.55
N ARG A 110 10.12 -3.09 9.73
CA ARG A 110 10.34 -4.47 9.27
C ARG A 110 10.18 -4.67 7.76
N ASN A 111 9.65 -3.67 7.06
CA ASN A 111 9.54 -3.65 5.61
C ASN A 111 10.64 -2.80 4.96
N ALA A 112 11.44 -2.06 5.74
CA ALA A 112 12.60 -1.36 5.18
C ALA A 112 13.61 -2.36 4.58
N PRO A 113 14.30 -2.00 3.46
CA PRO A 113 14.25 -0.72 2.76
C PRO A 113 13.27 -0.70 1.56
N LEU A 114 12.18 -1.48 1.60
CA LEU A 114 11.24 -1.61 0.47
C LEU A 114 10.73 -0.25 -0.02
N VAL A 115 10.79 -0.04 -1.33
CA VAL A 115 10.15 1.08 -2.03
C VAL A 115 9.27 0.52 -3.14
N LEU A 116 8.00 0.90 -3.14
CA LEU A 116 7.03 0.53 -4.17
C LEU A 116 6.48 1.78 -4.84
N ALA A 117 6.30 1.71 -6.15
CA ALA A 117 5.51 2.67 -6.89
C ALA A 117 4.17 2.06 -7.27
N GLU A 118 3.11 2.84 -7.15
CA GLU A 118 1.76 2.49 -7.59
C GLU A 118 1.25 3.60 -8.50
N VAL A 119 0.48 3.21 -9.51
CA VAL A 119 -0.26 4.15 -10.35
C VAL A 119 -1.68 3.66 -10.52
N GLU A 120 -2.63 4.54 -10.24
CA GLU A 120 -4.03 4.31 -10.53
C GLU A 120 -4.35 4.78 -11.96
N LEU A 121 -5.05 3.93 -12.72
CA LEU A 121 -5.38 4.13 -14.12
C LEU A 121 -6.89 4.24 -14.30
N ALA A 122 -7.30 5.02 -15.29
CA ALA A 122 -8.72 5.14 -15.64
C ALA A 122 -9.31 3.84 -16.26
N THR A 123 -8.48 3.06 -16.97
CA THR A 123 -8.87 1.81 -17.63
C THR A 123 -7.73 0.79 -17.60
N ALA A 124 -8.07 -0.50 -17.74
CA ALA A 124 -7.10 -1.59 -17.68
C ALA A 124 -6.17 -1.62 -18.90
N ASP A 125 -6.66 -1.12 -20.04
CA ASP A 125 -5.93 -1.05 -21.30
C ASP A 125 -5.25 0.31 -21.51
N ALA A 126 -5.21 1.17 -20.49
CA ALA A 126 -4.56 2.47 -20.59
C ALA A 126 -3.06 2.29 -20.86
N GLU A 127 -2.55 2.95 -21.91
CA GLU A 127 -1.13 2.99 -22.18
C GLU A 127 -0.41 3.75 -21.05
N LEU A 128 0.64 3.15 -20.52
CA LEU A 128 1.45 3.72 -19.45
C LEU A 128 2.92 3.63 -19.84
N THR A 129 3.56 4.79 -19.96
CA THR A 129 5.01 4.86 -20.11
C THR A 129 5.63 4.81 -18.72
N CYS A 130 6.25 3.68 -18.39
CA CYS A 130 6.91 3.52 -17.09
C CYS A 130 8.24 4.29 -17.09
N PRO A 131 8.49 5.15 -16.10
CA PRO A 131 9.81 5.78 -15.93
C PRO A 131 10.93 4.74 -15.73
N ASP A 132 12.17 5.11 -16.05
CA ASP A 132 13.32 4.19 -15.97
C ASP A 132 13.59 3.65 -14.56
N TRP A 133 13.17 4.37 -13.52
CA TRP A 133 13.30 3.95 -12.12
C TRP A 133 12.24 2.92 -11.69
N CYS A 134 11.22 2.67 -12.51
CA CYS A 134 10.29 1.55 -12.34
C CYS A 134 10.99 0.25 -12.76
N GLY A 135 11.27 -0.61 -11.79
CA GLY A 135 11.78 -1.95 -12.01
C GLY A 135 10.67 -2.96 -12.28
N LEU A 136 10.78 -4.11 -11.60
CA LEU A 136 9.87 -5.23 -11.82
C LEU A 136 8.42 -4.85 -11.47
N GLU A 137 7.52 -5.05 -12.43
CA GLU A 137 6.08 -4.98 -12.19
C GLU A 137 5.62 -6.16 -11.35
N VAL A 138 4.91 -5.86 -10.27
CA VAL A 138 4.38 -6.81 -9.28
C VAL A 138 2.86 -6.68 -9.12
N THR A 139 2.18 -6.16 -10.15
CA THR A 139 0.72 -6.08 -10.23
C THR A 139 0.09 -7.47 -10.05
N GLY A 140 -0.95 -7.57 -9.23
CA GLY A 140 -1.65 -8.83 -8.95
C GLY A 140 -0.97 -9.76 -7.94
N GLU A 141 0.28 -9.50 -7.54
CA GLU A 141 0.97 -10.29 -6.52
C GLU A 141 0.53 -9.85 -5.10
N SER A 142 -0.36 -10.63 -4.49
CA SER A 142 -1.02 -10.29 -3.22
C SER A 142 -0.07 -10.05 -2.05
N ARG A 143 1.14 -10.61 -2.09
CA ARG A 143 2.19 -10.43 -1.06
C ARG A 143 2.60 -8.97 -0.85
N TRP A 144 2.42 -8.12 -1.87
CA TRP A 144 2.76 -6.70 -1.82
C TRP A 144 1.63 -5.83 -1.30
N ALA A 145 0.44 -6.39 -1.07
CA ALA A 145 -0.64 -5.64 -0.45
C ALA A 145 -0.24 -5.23 0.98
N ASN A 146 -0.52 -3.99 1.37
CA ASN A 146 -0.15 -3.47 2.69
C ASN A 146 -0.63 -4.35 3.86
N ALA A 147 -1.80 -4.99 3.75
CA ALA A 147 -2.31 -5.91 4.76
C ALA A 147 -1.41 -7.14 4.92
N VAL A 148 -0.94 -7.69 3.80
CA VAL A 148 -0.03 -8.85 3.79
C VAL A 148 1.36 -8.42 4.26
N LEU A 149 1.86 -7.26 3.86
CA LEU A 149 3.14 -6.71 4.37
C LEU A 149 3.09 -6.37 5.86
N ALA A 150 1.93 -6.02 6.42
CA ALA A 150 1.75 -5.83 7.86
C ALA A 150 1.78 -7.18 8.62
N TYR A 151 1.21 -8.23 8.02
CA TYR A 151 1.14 -9.57 8.59
C TYR A 151 2.48 -10.33 8.46
N GLN A 152 3.02 -10.36 7.25
CA GLN A 152 4.26 -11.03 6.86
C GLN A 152 5.21 -10.00 6.23
N PRO A 153 5.92 -9.22 7.06
CA PRO A 153 6.83 -8.20 6.56
C PRO A 153 8.01 -8.81 5.81
N VAL A 154 8.61 -8.03 4.91
CA VAL A 154 9.72 -8.45 4.03
C VAL A 154 10.84 -9.15 4.79
N GLN A 155 11.22 -8.64 5.97
CA GLN A 155 12.27 -9.29 6.78
C GLN A 155 11.95 -10.73 7.19
N ALA A 156 10.67 -11.10 7.27
CA ALA A 156 10.21 -12.45 7.58
C ALA A 156 10.04 -13.34 6.33
N TRP A 157 10.34 -12.84 5.14
CA TRP A 157 10.28 -13.64 3.91
C TRP A 157 11.44 -14.63 3.84
N SER A 158 11.25 -15.70 3.06
CA SER A 158 12.33 -16.63 2.76
C SER A 158 13.41 -15.95 1.93
N GLU A 159 14.67 -16.40 2.05
CA GLU A 159 15.77 -15.87 1.22
C GLU A 159 15.52 -16.12 -0.28
N GLN A 160 14.83 -17.21 -0.63
CA GLN A 160 14.41 -17.48 -2.00
C GLN A 160 13.43 -16.41 -2.51
N ASP A 161 12.46 -16.02 -1.69
CA ASP A 161 11.51 -14.96 -2.05
C ASP A 161 12.21 -13.60 -2.16
N LYS A 162 13.10 -13.26 -1.22
CA LYS A 162 13.86 -12.00 -1.29
C LYS A 162 14.72 -11.93 -2.54
N HIS A 163 15.44 -13.01 -2.87
CA HIS A 163 16.24 -13.09 -4.08
C HIS A 163 15.38 -13.00 -5.35
N ARG A 164 14.20 -13.63 -5.38
CA ARG A 164 13.26 -13.55 -6.51
C ARG A 164 12.89 -12.10 -6.87
N PHE A 165 12.86 -11.20 -5.88
CA PHE A 165 12.47 -9.81 -6.05
C PHE A 165 13.64 -8.81 -5.89
N GLY A 166 14.89 -9.29 -5.83
CA GLY A 166 16.07 -8.42 -5.72
C GLY A 166 16.16 -7.63 -4.41
N LEU A 167 15.63 -8.16 -3.30
CA LEU A 167 15.63 -7.49 -1.98
C LEU A 167 16.86 -7.84 -1.11
N THR A 168 17.77 -8.67 -1.63
CA THR A 168 18.99 -9.18 -0.99
C THR A 168 20.12 -9.22 -1.99
#